data_AF-A0A9E4MBL2-F1
#
_entry.id   AF-A0A9E4MBL2-F1
#
_cell.length_a   1.000
_cell.length_b   1.000
_cell.length_c   1.000
_cell.angle_alpha   90.00
_cell.angle_beta   90.00
_cell.angle_gamma   90.00
#
_symmetry.space_group_name_H-M   'P 1'
#
loop_
_entity.id
_entity.type
_entity.pdbx_description
1 polymer ?
#
loop_
_entity_poly.entity_id
_entity_poly.type
_entity_poly.pdbx_seq_one_letter_code
_entity_poly.pdbx_strand_id
1 'polypeptide(L)' 'MTPAQGDIWWAEAEDRRRPVLVVTRNEAIPVLTRILVAPVTRTVRDIPTEVPLDTDDGLPQSCAASLDNL' A
#
# COMPACT_ATOMS: atom_id res chain seq x y z
N MET A 1 4.30 7.66 14.75
CA MET A 1 2.99 7.25 14.22
C MET A 1 3.02 5.76 13.97
N THR A 2 1.98 5.05 14.38
CA THR A 2 1.80 3.62 14.07
C THR A 2 0.95 3.54 12.81
N PRO A 3 1.33 2.78 11.77
CA PRO A 3 0.48 2.57 10.61
C PRO A 3 -0.84 1.93 11.02
N ALA A 4 -1.92 2.29 10.34
CA ALA A 4 -3.21 1.62 10.41
C ALA A 4 -3.53 0.93 9.08
N GLN A 5 -4.36 -0.10 9.13
CA GLN A 5 -4.92 -0.75 7.96
C GLN A 5 -5.64 0.29 7.09
N GLY A 6 -5.33 0.30 5.80
CA GLY A 6 -5.83 1.30 4.86
C GLY A 6 -4.92 2.52 4.69
N ASP A 7 -3.92 2.72 5.55
CA ASP A 7 -3.01 3.85 5.39
C ASP A 7 -2.08 3.66 4.18
N ILE A 8 -1.82 4.78 3.49
CA ILE A 8 -0.73 4.88 2.51
C ILE A 8 0.56 5.32 3.23
N TRP A 9 1.59 4.49 3.12
CA TRP A 9 2.92 4.73 3.68
C TRP A 9 3.98 4.77 2.59
N TRP A 10 5.04 5.53 2.82
CA TRP A 10 6.19 5.55 1.91
C TRP A 10 7.30 4.66 2.47
N ALA A 11 7.60 3.57 1.76
CA ALA A 11 8.64 2.61 2.12
C ALA A 11 9.80 2.64 1.13
N GLU A 12 11.00 2.27 1.57
CA GLU A 12 12.14 2.05 0.67
C GLU A 12 12.04 0.65 0.06
N ALA A 13 11.95 0.57 -1.26
CA ALA A 13 11.86 -0.67 -2.02
C ALA A 13 12.70 -0.55 -3.30
N GLU A 14 13.59 -1.51 -3.53
CA GLU A 14 14.50 -1.52 -4.71
C GLU A 14 15.28 -0.20 -4.86
N ASP A 15 15.88 0.28 -3.76
CA ASP A 15 16.64 1.53 -3.69
C ASP A 15 15.84 2.79 -4.07
N ARG A 16 14.50 2.72 -3.99
CA ARG A 16 13.61 3.86 -4.23
C ARG A 16 12.50 3.93 -3.21
N ARG A 17 12.15 5.14 -2.81
CA ARG A 17 10.97 5.41 -1.99
C ARG A 17 9.71 5.21 -2.82
N ARG A 18 8.86 4.26 -2.42
CA ARG A 18 7.60 3.92 -3.09
C ARG A 18 6.43 3.97 -2.11
N PRO A 19 5.24 4.40 -2.55
CA PRO A 19 4.05 4.27 -1.73
C PRO A 19 3.63 2.80 -1.62
N VAL A 20 3.12 2.43 -0.46
CA VAL A 20 2.59 1.11 -0.14
C VAL A 20 1.30 1.27 0.68
N LEU A 21 0.33 0.39 0.45
CA LEU A 21 -0.92 0.33 1.20
C LEU A 21 -0.78 -0.67 2.35
N VAL A 22 -1.06 -0.24 3.59
CA VAL A 22 -1.04 -1.14 4.74
C VAL A 22 -2.28 -2.04 4.72
N VAL A 23 -2.07 -3.34 4.61
CA VAL A 23 -3.15 -4.34 4.55
C VAL A 23 -3.25 -5.18 5.82
N THR A 24 -2.25 -5.11 6.69
CA THR A 24 -2.27 -5.77 8.00
C THR A 24 -3.38 -5.21 8.87
N ARG A 25 -4.18 -6.09 9.49
CA ARG A 25 -5.25 -5.68 10.41
C ARG A 25 -4.71 -4.88 11.60
N ASN A 26 -5.43 -3.83 11.99
CA ASN A 26 -5.06 -2.93 13.09
C ASN A 26 -4.67 -3.66 14.39
N GLU A 27 -5.41 -4.71 14.75
CA GLU A 27 -5.17 -5.48 15.98
C GLU A 27 -3.82 -6.24 15.99
N ALA A 28 -3.28 -6.56 14.81
CA ALA A 28 -2.02 -7.30 14.69
C ALA A 28 -0.80 -6.37 14.67
N ILE A 29 -0.95 -5.13 14.22
CA ILE A 29 0.16 -4.18 14.06
C ILE A 29 0.98 -3.99 15.36
N PRO A 30 0.36 -3.87 16.57
CA PRO A 30 1.13 -3.66 17.81
C PRO A 30 1.97 -4.85 18.25
N VAL A 31 1.67 -6.07 17.78
CA VAL A 31 2.30 -7.31 18.25
C VAL A 31 3.23 -7.95 17.21
N LEU A 32 3.28 -7.42 15.99
CA LEU A 32 4.10 -7.94 14.89
C LEU A 32 5.37 -7.11 14.71
N THR A 33 6.50 -7.79 14.50
CA THR A 33 7.78 -7.16 14.13
C THR A 33 7.80 -6.71 12.66
N ARG A 34 6.92 -7.28 11.82
CA ARG A 34 6.78 -6.97 10.39
C ARG A 34 5.31 -6.96 10.02
N ILE A 35 4.91 -5.99 9.20
CA ILE A 35 3.54 -5.86 8.70
C ILE A 35 3.51 -6.11 7.19
N LEU A 36 2.42 -6.70 6.71
CA LEU A 36 2.08 -6.87 5.31
C LEU A 36 1.62 -5.53 4.71
N VAL A 37 2.16 -5.21 3.53
CA VAL A 37 1.82 -4.02 2.74
C VAL A 37 1.69 -4.41 1.27
N ALA A 38 0.79 -3.76 0.53
CA ALA A 38 0.63 -3.91 -0.91
C ALA A 38 1.40 -2.79 -1.64
N PRO A 39 2.27 -3.10 -2.62
CA PRO A 39 2.97 -2.07 -3.38
C PRO A 39 2.00 -1.26 -4.24
N VAL A 40 2.20 0.06 -4.27
CA VAL A 40 1.45 0.95 -5.17
C VAL A 40 2.23 1.16 -6.46
N THR A 41 1.55 0.95 -7.59
CA THR A 41 2.09 1.10 -8.94
C THR A 41 1.23 2.05 -9.76
N ARG A 42 1.86 2.80 -10.67
CA ARG A 42 1.14 3.65 -11.65
C ARG A 42 0.55 2.83 -12.80
N THR A 43 0.97 1.58 -12.95
CA THR A 43 0.40 0.68 -13.95
C THR A 43 -0.89 0.10 -13.41
N VAL A 44 -2.01 0.67 -13.82
CA VAL A 44 -3.36 0.17 -13.55
C VAL A 44 -3.73 -0.84 -14.64
N ARG A 45 -4.17 -2.03 -14.26
CA ARG A 45 -4.53 -3.13 -15.16
C ARG A 45 -6.03 -3.44 -15.16
N ASP A 46 -6.81 -2.81 -14.28
CA ASP A 46 -8.26 -3.01 -14.14
C ASP A 46 -8.63 -4.47 -13.85
N ILE A 47 -7.89 -5.10 -12.93
CA ILE A 47 -8.12 -6.48 -12.47
C ILE A 47 -8.69 -6.50 -11.04
N PRO A 48 -9.42 -7.57 -10.63
CA PRO A 48 -10.09 -7.61 -9.32
C PRO A 48 -9.16 -7.54 -8.10
N THR A 49 -7.86 -7.79 -8.30
CA THR A 49 -6.82 -7.77 -7.27
C THR A 49 -6.13 -6.41 -7.14
N GLU A 50 -6.58 -5.39 -7.89
CA GLU A 50 -6.13 -4.02 -7.74
C GLU A 50 -7.10 -3.22 -6.88
N VAL A 51 -6.53 -2.42 -5.96
CA VAL A 51 -7.28 -1.36 -5.28
C VAL A 51 -6.95 -0.05 -5.98
N PRO A 52 -7.90 0.59 -6.67
CA PRO A 52 -7.68 1.88 -7.32
C PRO A 52 -7.43 2.95 -6.25
N LEU A 53 -6.45 3.81 -6.52
CA LEU A 53 -6.06 4.92 -5.66
C LEU A 53 -5.76 6.16 -6.50
N ASP A 54 -5.91 7.34 -5.90
CA ASP A 54 -5.66 8.59 -6.61
C ASP A 54 -5.20 9.75 -5.68
N THR A 55 -5.41 10.98 -6.14
CA THR A 55 -5.04 12.19 -5.40
C THR A 55 -5.80 12.38 -4.10
N ASP A 56 -7.00 11.83 -3.99
CA ASP A 56 -7.83 11.90 -2.78
C ASP A 56 -7.23 11.02 -1.66
N ASP A 57 -6.44 10.00 -2.02
CA ASP A 57 -5.65 9.17 -1.09
C ASP A 57 -4.28 9.77 -0.74
N GLY A 58 -3.98 10.99 -1.22
CA GLY A 58 -2.71 11.67 -0.99
C GLY A 58 -1.57 11.24 -1.93
N LEU A 59 -1.88 10.58 -3.04
CA LEU A 59 -0.92 10.18 -4.08
C LEU A 59 -0.85 11.23 -5.20
N PRO A 60 0.26 11.30 -5.97
CA PRO A 60 0.42 12.39 -6.96
C PRO A 60 -0.39 12.21 -8.24
N GLN A 61 -0.98 11.02 -8.48
CA GLN A 61 -1.75 10.69 -9.68
C GLN A 61 -2.55 9.40 -9.45
N SER A 62 -3.46 9.09 -10.38
CA SER A 62 -4.16 7.80 -10.42
C SER A 62 -3.18 6.63 -10.53
N CYS A 63 -3.40 5.62 -9.70
CA CYS A 63 -2.55 4.45 -9.54
C CYS A 63 -3.36 3.31 -8.90
N ALA A 64 -2.70 2.19 -8.61
CA ALA A 64 -3.33 1.06 -7.94
C ALA A 64 -2.38 0.41 -6.94
N ALA A 65 -2.90 -0.04 -5.81
CA ALA A 65 -2.22 -1.03 -4.97
C ALA A 65 -2.48 -2.43 -5.55
N SER A 66 -1.41 -3.17 -5.84
CA SER A 66 -1.51 -4.54 -6.38
C SER A 66 -1.50 -5.55 -5.24
N LEU A 67 -2.53 -6.39 -5.18
CA LEU A 67 -2.62 -7.53 -4.26
C LEU A 67 -2.21 -8.86 -4.93
N ASP A 68 -1.59 -8.81 -6.11
CA ASP A 68 -1.28 -10.00 -6.92
C ASP A 68 -0.27 -10.95 -6.25
N ASN A 69 0.58 -10.41 -5.36
CA ASN A 69 1.72 -11.13 -4.77
C ASN A 69 1.82 -10.94 -3.24
N LEU A 70 0.69 -10.93 -2.54
CA LEU A 70 0.61 -10.79 -1.07
C LEU A 70 0.62 -12.11 -0.31
#